data_AF-A0A832B4E2-F1
#
_entry.id   AF-A0A832B4E2-F1
#
_cell.length_a   1.000
_cell.length_b   1.000
_cell.length_c   1.000
_cell.angle_alpha   90.00
_cell.angle_beta   90.00
_cell.angle_gamma   90.00
#
_symmetry.space_group_name_H-M   'P 1'
#
loop_
_entity.id
_entity.type
_entity.pdbx_description
1 polymer ?
#
loop_
_entity_poly.entity_id
_entity_poly.type
_entity_poly.pdbx_seq_one_letter_code
_entity_poly.pdbx_strand_id
1 'polypeptide(L)'
;MSSPFGLGRQPLSLRWRTRCRHGASSTRAVVSTAREWRWCWTGDAVVTVAEALALPEIADGRPRVVAGAAGLQATVRWVHVAEVADIAALLQGGELILTTGIALPDDPAGLERYVTDLATARVSGVVVELGRHFARLPPGMVDAAERSGLPLVELGREVRFVDVTQSVHSRIVHAQFEELERAKEIHEIFTDLSLEGASVAEIVREVAARAACPVVLENLSHQVLAHGGVGAERILADWERRSRTVPFPERTDVGEGEGWLVTRVAVRGEPWGRL
;
A
#
# COMPACT_ATOMS: atom_id res chain seq x y z
N MET A 1 7.86 -17.68 56.55
CA MET A 1 6.48 -17.18 56.67
C MET A 1 6.52 -15.72 56.23
N SER A 2 5.94 -15.22 55.14
CA SER A 2 5.13 -15.79 54.07
C SER A 2 5.24 -14.82 52.88
N SER A 3 5.28 -15.34 51.65
CA SER A 3 4.90 -14.59 50.43
C SER A 3 3.37 -14.33 50.42
N PRO A 4 2.86 -13.47 49.52
CA PRO A 4 2.39 -14.01 48.22
C PRO A 4 2.55 -13.06 46.98
N PHE A 5 2.60 -13.71 45.79
CA PHE A 5 2.08 -13.35 44.44
C PHE A 5 1.74 -11.88 44.08
N GLY A 6 2.03 -11.34 42.89
CA GLY A 6 2.52 -11.92 41.63
C GLY A 6 2.38 -10.95 40.45
N LEU A 7 2.72 -11.48 39.27
CA LEU A 7 2.47 -10.98 37.90
C LEU A 7 3.43 -9.91 37.35
N GLY A 8 4.50 -10.40 36.74
CA GLY A 8 5.35 -9.65 35.84
C GLY A 8 4.65 -9.30 34.52
N ARG A 9 4.91 -8.08 34.03
CA ARG A 9 4.69 -7.70 32.64
C ARG A 9 6.06 -7.61 31.97
N GLN A 10 6.38 -8.64 31.19
CA GLN A 10 7.47 -8.58 30.21
C GLN A 10 7.07 -7.65 29.06
N PRO A 11 7.99 -6.83 28.53
CA PRO A 11 7.73 -6.07 27.30
C PRO A 11 7.69 -7.03 26.10
N LEU A 12 6.66 -6.87 25.27
CA LEU A 12 6.47 -7.62 24.02
C LEU A 12 7.59 -7.28 23.03
N SER A 13 8.65 -8.07 23.03
CA SER A 13 9.66 -8.04 21.96
C SER A 13 9.10 -8.74 20.72
N LEU A 14 8.74 -7.99 19.69
CA LEU A 14 8.48 -8.53 18.36
C LEU A 14 9.81 -9.00 17.76
N ARG A 15 10.10 -10.29 17.92
CA ARG A 15 11.24 -10.96 17.29
C ARG A 15 10.90 -11.30 15.85
N TRP A 16 11.47 -10.56 14.90
CA TRP A 16 11.57 -10.96 13.50
C TRP A 16 12.43 -12.23 13.39
N ARG A 17 11.82 -13.40 13.24
CA ARG A 17 12.55 -14.64 12.94
C ARG A 17 12.64 -14.81 11.43
N THR A 18 13.76 -14.41 10.85
CA THR A 18 14.25 -15.01 9.60
C THR A 18 14.70 -16.44 9.89
N ARG A 19 14.04 -17.42 9.27
CA ARG A 19 14.52 -18.81 9.25
C ARG A 19 14.56 -19.31 7.81
N CYS A 20 15.68 -19.01 7.14
CA CYS A 20 16.11 -19.81 6.00
C CYS A 20 16.49 -21.21 6.51
N ARG A 21 15.86 -22.26 5.98
CA ARG A 21 16.41 -23.61 6.00
C ARG A 21 16.45 -24.13 4.57
N HIS A 22 17.66 -24.23 4.04
CA HIS A 22 17.98 -25.12 2.93
C HIS A 22 17.98 -26.56 3.45
N GLY A 23 17.37 -27.48 2.70
CA GLY A 23 17.35 -28.91 2.96
C GLY A 23 16.45 -29.62 1.96
N ALA A 24 17.04 -30.46 1.12
CA ALA A 24 16.50 -31.01 -0.11
C ALA A 24 15.32 -32.00 0.02
N SER A 25 14.66 -32.18 -1.14
CA SER A 25 13.95 -33.37 -1.63
C SER A 25 12.71 -33.85 -0.87
N SER A 26 11.52 -33.55 -1.41
CA SER A 26 10.58 -34.57 -1.91
C SER A 26 9.32 -33.91 -2.48
N THR A 27 8.95 -34.38 -3.67
CA THR A 27 7.75 -34.09 -4.44
C THR A 27 6.45 -34.09 -3.63
N ARG A 28 5.80 -32.93 -3.53
CA ARG A 28 4.34 -32.79 -3.43
C ARG A 28 3.96 -31.38 -3.87
N ALA A 29 3.53 -31.25 -5.13
CA ALA A 29 2.86 -30.05 -5.61
C ALA A 29 1.50 -29.98 -4.90
N VAL A 30 1.43 -29.17 -3.84
CA VAL A 30 0.15 -28.72 -3.30
C VAL A 30 -0.38 -27.74 -4.34
N VAL A 31 -1.38 -28.16 -5.10
CA VAL A 31 -2.20 -27.28 -5.92
C VAL A 31 -3.00 -26.42 -4.93
N SER A 32 -2.43 -25.28 -4.54
CA SER A 32 -3.15 -24.28 -3.76
C SER A 32 -4.17 -23.62 -4.69
N THR A 33 -5.43 -23.85 -4.36
CA THR A 33 -6.62 -23.28 -5.00
C THR A 33 -6.48 -21.80 -5.27
N ALA A 34 -6.88 -21.38 -6.48
CA ALA A 34 -6.86 -20.03 -7.05
C ALA A 34 -7.75 -18.97 -6.33
N ARG A 35 -7.91 -19.06 -5.01
CA ARG A 35 -8.77 -18.16 -4.20
C ARG A 35 -8.02 -17.01 -3.51
N GLU A 36 -6.70 -16.92 -3.62
CA GLU A 36 -5.90 -15.91 -2.90
C GLU A 36 -5.47 -14.68 -3.72
N TRP A 37 -5.82 -14.61 -5.01
CA TRP A 37 -5.60 -13.39 -5.80
C TRP A 37 -6.77 -12.40 -5.64
N ARG A 38 -7.02 -11.98 -4.40
CA ARG A 38 -7.75 -10.72 -4.17
C ARG A 38 -6.76 -9.59 -4.33
N TRP A 39 -6.59 -9.12 -5.56
CA TRP A 39 -6.07 -7.77 -5.77
C TRP A 39 -7.12 -6.80 -5.21
N CYS A 40 -6.94 -6.40 -3.96
CA CYS A 40 -7.71 -5.32 -3.36
C CYS A 40 -7.19 -4.01 -3.96
N TRP A 41 -7.61 -3.73 -5.18
CA TRP A 41 -7.54 -2.39 -5.75
C TRP A 41 -8.66 -1.57 -5.12
N THR A 42 -8.40 -0.97 -3.97
CA THR A 42 -9.19 0.17 -3.51
C THR A 42 -8.58 1.42 -4.11
N GLY A 43 -9.33 2.03 -5.02
CA GLY A 43 -9.05 3.36 -5.56
C GLY A 43 -8.86 4.38 -4.44
N ASP A 44 -8.11 5.41 -4.79
CA ASP A 44 -7.46 6.43 -3.96
C ASP A 44 -6.18 5.88 -3.29
N ALA A 45 -5.06 5.97 -4.00
CA ALA A 45 -3.74 5.83 -3.37
C ALA A 45 -3.60 6.99 -2.37
N VAL A 46 -3.84 6.72 -1.10
CA VAL A 46 -3.83 7.76 -0.08
C VAL A 46 -2.80 7.35 0.95
N VAL A 47 -1.79 8.18 1.14
CA VAL A 47 -0.75 7.93 2.14
C VAL A 47 -1.41 7.93 3.52
N THR A 48 -1.33 6.83 4.25
CA THR A 48 -1.78 6.73 5.64
C THR A 48 -0.69 7.18 6.61
N VAL A 49 -1.04 7.45 7.87
CA VAL A 49 -0.04 7.71 8.93
C VAL A 49 0.93 6.54 9.06
N ALA A 50 0.44 5.30 9.04
CA ALA A 50 1.29 4.10 9.11
C ALA A 50 2.32 4.06 7.98
N GLU A 51 1.92 4.38 6.74
CA GLU A 51 2.81 4.40 5.58
C GLU A 51 3.81 5.55 5.64
N ALA A 52 3.39 6.74 6.11
CA ALA A 52 4.29 7.86 6.33
C ALA A 52 5.38 7.50 7.36
N LEU A 53 5.02 6.86 8.47
CA LEU A 53 5.99 6.43 9.50
C LEU A 53 6.94 5.33 9.01
N ALA A 54 6.54 4.56 7.99
CA ALA A 54 7.36 3.52 7.38
C ALA A 54 8.37 4.06 6.36
N LEU A 55 8.31 5.35 6.01
CA LEU A 55 9.29 5.98 5.14
C LEU A 55 10.69 5.92 5.77
N PRO A 56 11.75 5.64 4.98
CA PRO A 56 13.12 5.55 5.50
C PRO A 56 13.53 6.76 6.34
N GLU A 57 13.14 7.96 5.90
CA GLU A 57 13.45 9.23 6.54
C GLU A 57 12.88 9.34 7.96
N ILE A 58 11.67 8.79 8.19
CA ILE A 58 11.05 8.75 9.52
C ILE A 58 11.52 7.52 10.30
N ALA A 59 11.61 6.36 9.65
CA ALA A 59 12.02 5.09 10.27
C ALA A 59 13.43 5.17 10.89
N ASP A 60 14.36 5.92 10.26
CA ASP A 60 15.70 6.19 10.80
C ASP A 60 15.68 6.99 12.12
N GLY A 61 14.62 7.78 12.32
CA GLY A 61 14.25 8.48 13.56
C GLY A 61 13.78 7.55 14.67
N ARG A 62 13.59 6.25 14.39
CA ARG A 62 13.07 5.22 15.31
C ARG A 62 11.71 5.63 15.90
N PRO A 63 10.68 5.75 15.05
CA PRO A 63 9.36 6.20 15.48
C PRO A 63 8.74 5.20 16.46
N ARG A 64 8.13 5.73 17.52
CA ARG A 64 7.33 4.95 18.45
C ARG A 64 5.98 5.62 18.66
N VAL A 65 4.93 4.89 18.34
CA VAL A 65 3.55 5.30 18.65
C VAL A 65 3.35 5.16 20.16
N VAL A 66 3.09 6.28 20.83
CA VAL A 66 2.91 6.34 22.29
C VAL A 66 1.44 6.46 22.69
N ALA A 67 0.58 6.93 21.78
CA ALA A 67 -0.86 7.02 21.96
C ALA A 67 -1.59 7.01 20.60
N GLY A 68 -2.89 6.73 20.62
CA GLY A 68 -3.78 6.90 19.47
C GLY A 68 -3.52 5.91 18.34
N ALA A 69 -3.02 4.70 18.65
CA ALA A 69 -2.64 3.71 17.63
C ALA A 69 -3.81 3.29 16.70
N ALA A 70 -5.06 3.45 17.15
CA ALA A 70 -6.25 3.22 16.33
C ALA A 70 -6.33 4.15 15.11
N GLY A 71 -5.73 5.35 15.18
CA GLY A 71 -5.74 6.34 14.11
C GLY A 71 -4.65 6.13 13.04
N LEU A 72 -3.84 5.08 13.10
CA LEU A 72 -2.72 4.88 12.17
C LEU A 72 -3.13 4.69 10.70
N GLN A 73 -4.39 4.34 10.44
CA GLN A 73 -4.95 4.24 9.08
C GLN A 73 -5.58 5.56 8.60
N ALA A 74 -5.48 6.65 9.39
CA ALA A 74 -5.91 7.95 8.94
C ALA A 74 -5.11 8.41 7.72
N THR A 75 -5.83 8.94 6.73
CA THR A 75 -5.30 9.59 5.54
C THR A 75 -4.46 10.80 5.89
N VAL A 76 -3.26 10.91 5.31
CA VAL A 76 -2.38 12.08 5.35
C VAL A 76 -2.52 12.82 4.02
N ARG A 77 -3.15 13.99 4.04
CA ARG A 77 -3.25 14.86 2.85
C ARG A 77 -2.04 15.77 2.68
N TRP A 78 -1.34 16.04 3.78
CA TRP A 78 -0.25 17.01 3.83
C TRP A 78 0.63 16.78 5.05
N VAL A 79 1.90 17.16 4.97
CA VAL A 79 2.83 17.21 6.11
C VAL A 79 3.20 18.65 6.39
N HIS A 80 3.17 19.04 7.67
CA HIS A 80 3.52 20.38 8.08
C HIS A 80 4.45 20.37 9.29
N VAL A 81 5.53 21.14 9.22
CA VAL A 81 6.43 21.39 10.35
C VAL A 81 5.92 22.62 11.08
N ALA A 82 5.58 22.48 12.37
CA ALA A 82 5.04 23.58 13.16
C ALA A 82 5.71 23.67 14.54
N GLU A 83 6.13 24.89 14.89
CA GLU A 83 6.67 25.26 16.20
C GLU A 83 5.84 26.42 16.76
N VAL A 84 4.52 26.20 16.85
CA VAL A 84 3.56 27.20 17.30
C VAL A 84 2.45 26.52 18.09
N ALA A 85 2.14 27.04 19.28
CA ALA A 85 1.19 26.43 20.22
C ALA A 85 -0.29 26.52 19.79
N ASP A 86 -0.67 27.51 18.99
CA ASP A 86 -2.04 27.75 18.52
C ASP A 86 -2.23 27.44 17.02
N ILE A 87 -1.35 26.61 16.45
CA ILE A 87 -1.36 26.24 15.02
C ILE A 87 -2.70 25.68 14.54
N ALA A 88 -3.48 25.04 15.42
CA ALA A 88 -4.74 24.39 15.09
C ALA A 88 -5.73 25.30 14.33
N ALA A 89 -5.74 26.60 14.63
CA ALA A 89 -6.62 27.57 13.95
C ALA A 89 -6.29 27.79 12.47
N LEU A 90 -5.11 27.39 12.02
CA LEU A 90 -4.62 27.56 10.65
C LEU A 90 -4.70 26.27 9.82
N LEU A 91 -5.13 25.15 10.42
CA LEU A 91 -5.16 23.83 9.79
C LEU A 91 -6.51 23.56 9.14
N GLN A 92 -6.51 22.68 8.13
CA GLN A 92 -7.71 22.30 7.38
C GLN A 92 -8.20 20.87 7.69
N GLY A 93 -7.49 20.11 8.56
CA GLY A 93 -7.71 18.69 8.91
C GLY A 93 -7.24 17.64 7.88
N GLY A 94 -6.44 16.66 8.29
CA GLY A 94 -5.76 15.72 7.41
C GLY A 94 -4.24 15.94 7.32
N GLU A 95 -3.70 16.91 8.05
CA GLU A 95 -2.26 17.11 8.17
C GLU A 95 -1.61 16.07 9.09
N LEU A 96 -0.39 15.68 8.78
CA LEU A 96 0.54 15.09 9.74
C LEU A 96 1.49 16.19 10.23
N ILE A 97 1.44 16.49 11.53
CA ILE A 97 2.26 17.55 12.13
C ILE A 97 3.61 16.98 12.57
N LEU A 98 4.69 17.65 12.19
CA LEU A 98 6.05 17.39 12.66
C LEU A 98 6.48 18.54 13.56
N THR A 99 7.05 18.24 14.72
CA THR A 99 7.50 19.27 15.67
C THR A 99 8.64 18.76 16.54
N THR A 100 9.52 19.65 16.97
CA THR A 100 10.53 19.43 18.03
C THR A 100 9.98 19.81 19.41
N GLY A 101 8.82 20.48 19.43
CA GLY A 101 8.14 20.96 20.63
C GLY A 101 8.75 22.22 21.23
N ILE A 102 9.77 22.84 20.62
CA ILE A 102 10.56 23.91 21.25
C ILE A 102 9.74 25.16 21.60
N ALA A 103 8.64 25.39 20.90
CA ALA A 103 7.74 26.52 21.10
C ALA A 103 6.39 26.11 21.70
N LEU A 104 6.29 24.89 22.25
CA LEU A 104 5.09 24.45 22.96
C LEU A 104 5.07 24.99 24.40
N PRO A 105 3.89 25.07 25.02
CA PRO A 105 3.78 25.49 26.42
C PRO A 105 4.54 24.54 27.36
N ASP A 106 5.17 25.07 28.40
CA ASP A 106 5.82 24.25 29.42
C ASP A 106 4.82 23.69 30.46
N ASP A 107 3.64 24.29 30.57
CA ASP A 107 2.63 23.89 31.55
C ASP A 107 1.77 22.71 31.07
N PRO A 108 1.42 21.76 31.97
CA PRO A 108 0.66 20.57 31.58
C PRO A 108 -0.69 20.86 30.90
N ALA A 109 -1.40 21.92 31.32
CA ALA A 109 -2.70 22.27 30.76
C ALA A 109 -2.58 22.83 29.33
N GLY A 110 -1.52 23.60 29.06
CA GLY A 110 -1.18 24.08 27.72
C GLY A 110 -0.86 22.95 26.75
N LEU A 111 -0.10 21.95 27.19
CA LEU A 111 0.25 20.78 26.39
C LEU A 111 -0.96 19.87 26.09
N GLU A 112 -1.82 19.65 27.09
CA GLU A 112 -3.07 18.91 26.89
C GLU A 112 -4.01 19.64 25.91
N ARG A 113 -4.12 20.97 26.05
CA ARG A 113 -4.90 21.80 25.13
C ARG A 113 -4.36 21.75 23.71
N TYR A 114 -3.04 21.85 23.53
CA TYR A 114 -2.40 21.73 22.21
C TYR A 114 -2.84 20.45 21.48
N VAL A 115 -2.74 19.30 22.15
CA VAL A 115 -3.14 18.02 21.56
C VAL A 115 -4.65 17.97 21.28
N THR A 116 -5.46 18.49 22.20
CA THR A 116 -6.92 18.53 22.06
C THR A 116 -7.36 19.41 20.89
N ASP A 117 -6.70 20.55 20.68
CA ASP A 117 -6.98 21.49 19.61
C ASP A 117 -6.60 20.89 18.24
N LEU A 118 -5.46 20.19 18.15
CA LEU A 118 -5.08 19.45 16.93
C LEU A 118 -6.06 18.33 16.60
N ALA A 119 -6.51 17.57 17.60
CA ALA A 119 -7.53 16.55 17.39
C ALA A 119 -8.85 17.17 16.90
N THR A 120 -9.25 18.31 17.47
CA THR A 120 -10.45 19.06 17.05
C THR A 120 -10.32 19.57 15.61
N ALA A 121 -9.12 20.01 15.22
CA ALA A 121 -8.79 20.41 13.85
C ALA A 121 -8.72 19.21 12.87
N ARG A 122 -8.95 17.97 13.34
CA ARG A 122 -8.92 16.74 12.53
C ARG A 122 -7.56 16.47 11.88
N VAL A 123 -6.48 16.79 12.59
CA VAL A 123 -5.12 16.37 12.22
C VAL A 123 -5.02 14.85 12.20
N SER A 124 -4.29 14.30 11.24
CA SER A 124 -4.14 12.85 11.05
C SER A 124 -3.20 12.23 12.07
N GLY A 125 -2.22 13.00 12.55
CA GLY A 125 -1.31 12.58 13.61
C GLY A 125 -0.28 13.66 13.95
N VAL A 126 0.45 13.43 15.04
CA VAL A 126 1.53 14.30 15.51
C VAL A 126 2.78 13.47 15.73
N VAL A 127 3.88 13.90 15.13
CA VAL A 127 5.20 13.31 15.29
C VAL A 127 6.09 14.33 16.00
N VAL A 128 6.58 13.95 17.17
CA VAL A 128 7.42 14.80 18.00
C VAL A 128 8.84 14.24 18.06
N GLU A 129 9.81 15.04 17.65
CA GLU A 129 11.22 14.70 17.80
C GLU A 129 11.67 14.89 19.25
N LEU A 130 12.18 13.81 19.87
CA LEU A 130 12.79 13.90 21.19
C LEU A 130 14.21 14.45 21.09
N GLY A 131 14.62 15.22 22.09
CA GLY A 131 15.95 15.79 22.14
C GLY A 131 16.02 16.97 23.08
N ARG A 132 16.17 18.17 22.51
CA ARG A 132 16.52 19.39 23.26
C ARG A 132 15.41 19.87 24.18
N HIS A 133 14.16 19.77 23.76
CA HIS A 133 13.01 20.22 24.55
C HIS A 133 12.43 19.07 25.39
N PHE A 134 12.00 17.99 24.74
CA PHE A 134 11.51 16.80 25.43
C PHE A 134 12.51 15.65 25.41
N ALA A 135 12.94 15.21 26.60
CA ALA A 135 13.65 13.93 26.75
C ALA A 135 12.68 12.72 26.64
N ARG A 136 11.42 12.93 27.04
CA ARG A 136 10.27 12.03 26.88
C ARG A 136 9.02 12.89 26.77
N LEU A 137 7.99 12.40 26.07
CA LEU A 137 6.74 13.15 25.95
C LEU A 137 6.03 13.30 27.32
N PRO A 138 5.55 14.51 27.66
CA PRO A 138 4.80 14.74 28.89
C PRO A 138 3.52 13.87 28.96
N PRO A 139 3.19 13.27 30.11
CA PRO A 139 2.02 12.40 30.24
C PRO A 139 0.70 13.04 29.79
N GLY A 140 0.52 14.34 30.06
CA GLY A 140 -0.69 15.07 29.65
C GLY A 140 -0.90 15.08 28.13
N MET A 141 0.17 15.13 27.33
CA MET A 141 0.06 15.01 25.86
C MET A 141 -0.35 13.60 25.46
N VAL A 142 0.27 12.59 26.07
CA VAL A 142 0.02 11.17 25.76
C VAL A 142 -1.43 10.81 26.10
N ASP A 143 -1.90 11.19 27.29
CA ASP A 143 -3.26 10.92 27.73
C ASP A 143 -4.30 11.66 26.87
N ALA A 144 -4.03 12.91 26.48
CA ALA A 144 -4.90 13.67 25.59
C ALA A 144 -5.00 13.05 24.19
N ALA A 145 -3.86 12.60 23.66
CA ALA A 145 -3.80 11.93 22.36
C ALA A 145 -4.56 10.59 22.39
N GLU A 146 -4.39 9.81 23.47
CA GLU A 146 -5.10 8.54 23.62
C GLU A 146 -6.61 8.73 23.71
N ARG A 147 -7.08 9.69 24.52
CA ARG A 147 -8.52 10.00 24.66
C ARG A 147 -9.16 10.48 23.36
N SER A 148 -8.41 11.21 22.55
CA SER A 148 -8.88 11.72 21.25
C SER A 148 -8.68 10.74 20.10
N GLY A 149 -7.97 9.63 20.33
CA GLY A 149 -7.59 8.68 19.29
C GLY A 149 -6.59 9.25 18.27
N LEU A 150 -5.99 10.40 18.55
CA LEU A 150 -5.01 11.06 17.68
C LEU A 150 -3.67 10.33 17.78
N PRO A 151 -3.11 9.79 16.67
CA PRO A 151 -1.79 9.19 16.69
C PRO A 151 -0.74 10.18 17.19
N LEU A 152 -0.09 9.85 18.30
CA LEU A 152 1.05 10.59 18.83
C LEU A 152 2.28 9.69 18.76
N VAL A 153 3.30 10.18 18.08
CA VAL A 153 4.52 9.45 17.77
C VAL A 153 5.72 10.21 18.31
N GLU A 154 6.61 9.53 19.01
CA GLU A 154 7.92 10.08 19.39
C GLU A 154 9.00 9.57 18.41
N LEU A 155 9.93 10.44 18.01
CA LEU A 155 11.16 10.04 17.31
C LEU A 155 12.32 10.03 18.30
N GLY A 156 12.96 8.88 18.46
CA GLY A 156 14.10 8.72 19.36
C GLY A 156 15.44 9.21 18.80
N ARG A 157 15.46 9.67 17.54
CA ARG A 157 16.63 10.26 16.88
C ARG A 157 16.19 11.42 15.99
N GLU A 158 17.10 12.38 15.85
CA GLU A 158 16.94 13.53 14.96
C GLU A 158 16.74 13.09 13.51
N VAL A 159 15.75 13.70 12.85
CA VAL A 159 15.48 13.48 11.42
C VAL A 159 15.39 14.82 10.69
N ARG A 160 15.74 14.81 9.41
CA ARG A 160 15.60 16.01 8.58
C ARG A 160 14.13 16.12 8.13
N PHE A 161 13.33 16.91 8.83
CA PHE A 161 11.93 17.13 8.47
C PHE A 161 11.71 17.62 7.03
N VAL A 162 12.71 18.27 6.41
CA VAL A 162 12.67 18.62 4.98
C VAL A 162 12.59 17.39 4.08
N ASP A 163 13.36 16.33 4.35
CA ASP A 163 13.34 15.10 3.56
C ASP A 163 12.03 14.35 3.76
N VAL A 164 11.53 14.33 5.01
CA VAL A 164 10.22 13.75 5.34
C VAL A 164 9.12 14.45 4.57
N THR A 165 9.11 15.79 4.61
CA THR A 165 8.11 16.61 3.91
C THR A 165 8.15 16.36 2.41
N GLN A 166 9.34 16.37 1.81
CA GLN A 166 9.53 16.10 0.38
C GLN A 166 9.02 14.71 0.00
N SER A 167 9.36 13.68 0.78
CA SER A 167 9.01 12.29 0.49
C SER A 167 7.52 12.03 0.60
N VAL A 168 6.87 12.56 1.65
CA VAL A 168 5.43 12.40 1.82
C VAL A 168 4.67 13.21 0.76
N HIS A 169 5.04 14.47 0.49
CA HIS A 169 4.41 15.28 -0.55
C HIS A 169 4.55 14.63 -1.93
N SER A 170 5.74 14.14 -2.28
CA SER A 170 5.98 13.41 -3.53
C SER A 170 5.05 12.21 -3.64
N ARG A 171 4.90 11.40 -2.58
CA ARG A 171 3.97 10.27 -2.59
C ARG A 171 2.51 10.68 -2.72
N ILE A 172 2.07 11.74 -2.03
CA ILE A 172 0.70 12.26 -2.16
C ILE A 172 0.42 12.71 -3.59
N VAL A 173 1.40 13.33 -4.26
CA VAL A 173 1.29 13.72 -5.66
C VAL A 173 1.29 12.49 -6.57
N HIS A 174 2.24 11.57 -6.42
CA HIS A 174 2.36 10.37 -7.27
C HIS A 174 1.15 9.44 -7.18
N ALA A 175 0.57 9.31 -5.99
CA ALA A 175 -0.70 8.64 -5.76
C ALA A 175 -1.82 9.07 -6.73
N GLN A 176 -1.81 10.33 -7.17
CA GLN A 176 -2.79 10.87 -8.11
C GLN A 176 -2.48 10.55 -9.58
N PHE A 177 -1.26 10.10 -9.90
CA PHE A 177 -0.78 9.88 -11.27
C PHE A 177 -0.49 8.42 -11.64
N GLU A 178 -0.40 7.50 -10.67
CA GLU A 178 0.03 6.11 -10.92
C GLU A 178 -0.86 5.34 -11.90
N GLU A 179 -2.18 5.56 -11.90
CA GLU A 179 -3.09 4.88 -12.82
C GLU A 179 -2.92 5.39 -14.26
N LEU A 180 -2.78 6.70 -14.43
CA LEU A 180 -2.59 7.32 -15.73
C LEU A 180 -1.23 6.97 -16.34
N GLU A 181 -0.16 7.02 -15.54
CA GLU A 181 1.18 6.70 -16.04
C GLU A 181 1.25 5.23 -16.43
N ARG A 182 0.64 4.31 -15.66
CA ARG A 182 0.57 2.90 -16.07
C ARG A 182 -0.24 2.66 -17.32
N ALA A 183 -1.38 3.34 -17.48
CA ALA A 183 -2.17 3.23 -18.70
C ALA A 183 -1.37 3.73 -19.92
N LYS A 184 -0.62 4.82 -19.75
CA LYS A 184 0.25 5.40 -20.77
C LYS A 184 1.43 4.50 -21.10
N GLU A 185 2.16 3.99 -20.11
CA GLU A 185 3.26 3.02 -20.31
C GLU A 185 2.79 1.80 -21.10
N ILE A 186 1.67 1.19 -20.68
CA ILE A 186 1.06 0.06 -21.38
C ILE A 186 0.74 0.44 -22.83
N HIS A 187 0.13 1.61 -23.05
CA HIS A 187 -0.21 2.08 -24.38
C HIS A 187 1.01 2.28 -25.28
N GLU A 188 2.08 2.90 -24.78
CA GLU A 188 3.33 3.14 -25.51
C GLU A 188 3.97 1.83 -25.95
N ILE A 189 4.12 0.86 -25.04
CA ILE A 189 4.70 -0.45 -25.35
C ILE A 189 3.93 -1.19 -26.46
N PHE A 190 2.59 -1.24 -26.37
CA PHE A 190 1.80 -1.91 -27.40
C PHE A 190 1.76 -1.13 -28.72
N THR A 191 1.90 0.20 -28.66
CA THR A 191 2.05 1.03 -29.86
C THR A 191 3.39 0.74 -30.54
N ASP A 192 4.49 0.68 -29.79
CA ASP A 192 5.82 0.39 -30.30
C ASP A 192 5.88 -1.02 -30.93
N LEU A 193 5.37 -2.04 -30.24
CA LEU A 193 5.25 -3.40 -30.80
C LEU A 193 4.45 -3.42 -32.11
N SER A 194 3.40 -2.59 -32.21
CA SER A 194 2.60 -2.48 -33.43
C SER A 194 3.37 -1.80 -34.57
N LEU A 195 4.17 -0.78 -34.27
CA LEU A 195 5.00 -0.05 -35.24
C LEU A 195 6.20 -0.89 -35.71
N GLU A 196 6.78 -1.71 -34.84
CA GLU A 196 7.87 -2.63 -35.14
C GLU A 196 7.42 -3.90 -35.89
N GLY A 197 6.11 -4.09 -36.05
CA GLY A 197 5.55 -5.25 -36.73
C GLY A 197 5.67 -6.55 -35.91
N ALA A 198 5.59 -6.45 -34.59
CA ALA A 198 5.66 -7.59 -33.69
C ALA A 198 4.65 -8.68 -34.06
N SER A 199 5.10 -9.93 -33.97
CA SER A 199 4.24 -11.08 -34.16
C SER A 199 3.20 -11.18 -33.04
N VAL A 200 2.09 -11.85 -33.35
CA VAL A 200 1.01 -12.14 -32.38
C VAL A 200 1.56 -12.83 -31.12
N ALA A 201 2.55 -13.71 -31.26
CA ALA A 201 3.18 -14.40 -30.14
C ALA A 201 4.04 -13.47 -29.26
N GLU A 202 4.68 -12.46 -29.83
CA GLU A 202 5.42 -11.44 -29.06
C GLU A 202 4.48 -10.58 -28.23
N ILE A 203 3.39 -10.11 -28.85
CA ILE A 203 2.36 -9.33 -28.16
C ILE A 203 1.79 -10.13 -26.97
N VAL A 204 1.41 -11.40 -27.19
CA VAL A 204 0.85 -12.24 -26.12
C VAL A 204 1.85 -12.53 -25.00
N ARG A 205 3.14 -12.68 -25.30
CA ARG A 205 4.18 -12.83 -24.27
C ARG A 205 4.34 -11.57 -23.43
N GLU A 206 4.30 -10.39 -24.04
CA GLU A 206 4.39 -9.12 -23.33
C GLU A 206 3.16 -8.84 -22.46
N VAL A 207 1.95 -9.23 -22.92
CA VAL A 207 0.74 -9.22 -22.08
C VAL A 207 0.93 -10.14 -20.87
N ALA A 208 1.38 -11.37 -21.09
CA ALA A 208 1.53 -12.36 -20.01
C ALA A 208 2.59 -11.95 -18.98
N ALA A 209 3.69 -11.33 -19.42
CA ALA A 209 4.74 -10.82 -18.54
C ALA A 209 4.21 -9.73 -17.60
N ARG A 210 3.39 -8.80 -18.12
CA ARG A 210 2.81 -7.69 -17.34
C ARG A 210 1.62 -8.09 -16.49
N ALA A 211 0.77 -8.98 -16.99
CA ALA A 211 -0.36 -9.50 -16.23
C ALA A 211 0.07 -10.50 -15.13
N ALA A 212 1.33 -10.96 -15.17
CA ALA A 212 1.89 -11.97 -14.27
C ALA A 212 1.04 -13.25 -14.19
N CYS A 213 0.35 -13.60 -15.29
CA CYS A 213 -0.52 -14.75 -15.40
C CYS A 213 -0.37 -15.43 -16.77
N PRO A 214 -0.78 -16.71 -16.90
CA PRO A 214 -0.87 -17.36 -18.21
C PRO A 214 -1.92 -16.67 -19.09
N VAL A 215 -1.57 -16.43 -20.35
CA VAL A 215 -2.44 -15.78 -21.34
C VAL A 215 -2.56 -16.68 -22.56
N VAL A 216 -3.77 -16.79 -23.12
CA VAL A 216 -4.05 -17.56 -24.33
C VAL A 216 -4.89 -16.72 -25.26
N LEU A 217 -4.38 -16.50 -26.47
CA LEU A 217 -5.12 -15.86 -27.53
C LEU A 217 -5.71 -16.92 -28.46
N GLU A 218 -7.00 -16.84 -28.72
CA GLU A 218 -7.72 -17.74 -29.62
C GLU A 218 -8.56 -17.00 -30.67
N ASN A 219 -8.88 -17.67 -31.77
CA ASN A 219 -9.83 -17.19 -32.77
C ASN A 219 -11.28 -17.54 -32.40
N LEU A 220 -12.24 -17.10 -33.23
CA LEU A 220 -13.67 -17.40 -33.06
C LEU A 220 -14.03 -18.90 -33.11
N SER A 221 -13.11 -19.75 -33.61
CA SER A 221 -13.26 -21.21 -33.64
C SER A 221 -12.66 -21.88 -32.39
N HIS A 222 -12.24 -21.11 -31.38
CA HIS A 222 -11.55 -21.58 -30.16
C HIS A 222 -10.21 -22.27 -30.42
N GLN A 223 -9.58 -21.98 -31.57
CA GLN A 223 -8.24 -22.45 -31.87
C GLN A 223 -7.22 -21.47 -31.28
N VAL A 224 -6.24 -22.02 -30.56
CA VAL A 224 -5.15 -21.25 -29.97
C VAL A 224 -4.26 -20.69 -31.08
N LEU A 225 -4.11 -19.37 -31.08
CA LEU A 225 -3.24 -18.63 -32.01
C LEU A 225 -1.88 -18.36 -31.38
N ALA A 226 -1.86 -18.04 -30.08
CA ALA A 226 -0.65 -17.80 -29.30
C ALA A 226 -0.93 -17.96 -27.81
N HIS A 227 0.12 -18.20 -27.03
CA HIS A 227 0.04 -18.25 -25.57
C HIS A 227 1.33 -17.73 -24.94
N GLY A 228 1.26 -17.27 -23.69
CA GLY A 228 2.39 -16.68 -22.98
C GLY A 228 2.24 -16.83 -21.46
N GLY A 229 3.34 -16.65 -20.74
CA GLY A 229 3.35 -16.71 -19.28
C GLY A 229 3.70 -18.08 -18.71
N VAL A 230 4.14 -18.09 -17.45
CA VAL A 230 4.60 -19.30 -16.77
C VAL A 230 3.43 -20.25 -16.55
N GLY A 231 3.52 -21.47 -17.10
CA GLY A 231 2.49 -22.50 -16.95
C GLY A 231 1.37 -22.46 -17.99
N ALA A 232 1.47 -21.60 -19.02
CA ALA A 232 0.50 -21.54 -20.11
C ALA A 232 0.27 -22.90 -20.80
N GLU A 233 1.32 -23.69 -21.03
CA GLU A 233 1.15 -25.01 -21.66
C GLU A 233 0.26 -25.96 -20.88
N ARG A 234 0.23 -25.85 -19.54
CA ARG A 234 -0.61 -26.72 -18.69
C ARG A 234 -2.09 -26.42 -18.85
N ILE A 235 -2.46 -25.18 -19.19
CA ILE A 235 -3.86 -24.79 -19.32
C ILE A 235 -4.43 -25.10 -20.71
N LEU A 236 -3.58 -25.40 -21.71
CA LEU A 236 -4.00 -25.70 -23.08
C LEU A 236 -4.60 -27.11 -23.27
N ALA A 237 -4.53 -27.96 -22.26
CA ALA A 237 -5.12 -29.30 -22.33
C ALA A 237 -6.64 -29.21 -22.58
N ASP A 238 -7.11 -29.87 -23.65
CA ASP A 238 -8.50 -29.82 -24.11
C ASP A 238 -9.06 -28.40 -24.28
N TRP A 239 -8.20 -27.46 -24.69
CA TRP A 239 -8.51 -26.03 -24.73
C TRP A 239 -9.80 -25.73 -25.50
N GLU A 240 -9.93 -26.19 -26.74
CA GLU A 240 -11.08 -25.86 -27.59
C GLU A 240 -12.41 -26.22 -26.91
N ARG A 241 -12.48 -27.40 -26.27
CA ARG A 241 -13.67 -27.87 -25.57
C ARG A 241 -13.98 -27.02 -24.34
N ARG A 242 -12.98 -26.69 -23.53
CA ARG A 242 -13.13 -25.91 -22.30
C ARG A 242 -13.44 -24.45 -22.61
N SER A 243 -12.82 -23.90 -23.64
CA SER A 243 -13.02 -22.54 -24.09
C SER A 243 -14.45 -22.31 -24.60
N ARG A 244 -15.02 -23.26 -25.35
CA ARG A 244 -16.42 -23.21 -25.82
C ARG A 244 -17.46 -23.05 -24.71
N THR A 245 -17.16 -23.44 -23.47
CA THR A 245 -18.11 -23.28 -22.36
C THR A 245 -18.12 -21.87 -21.77
N VAL A 246 -17.14 -21.05 -22.13
CA VAL A 246 -17.03 -19.66 -21.66
C VAL A 246 -17.71 -18.73 -22.67
N PRO A 247 -18.70 -17.92 -22.26
CA PRO A 247 -19.35 -16.94 -23.15
C PRO A 247 -18.36 -15.94 -23.76
N PHE A 248 -18.71 -15.37 -24.91
CA PHE A 248 -17.93 -14.31 -25.54
C PHE A 248 -18.36 -12.95 -24.95
N PRO A 249 -17.53 -12.27 -24.15
CA PRO A 249 -18.01 -11.13 -23.40
C PRO A 249 -17.96 -9.83 -24.23
N GLU A 250 -18.89 -8.90 -23.99
CA GLU A 250 -18.90 -7.58 -24.65
C GLU A 250 -17.79 -6.66 -24.11
N ARG A 251 -17.41 -6.84 -22.85
CA ARG A 251 -16.32 -6.14 -22.16
C ARG A 251 -15.40 -7.16 -21.50
N THR A 252 -14.25 -6.73 -20.98
CA THR A 252 -13.37 -7.64 -20.22
C THR A 252 -14.10 -8.08 -18.96
N ASP A 253 -14.29 -9.39 -18.77
CA ASP A 253 -15.04 -9.94 -17.63
C ASP A 253 -14.53 -11.32 -17.23
N VAL A 254 -14.84 -11.74 -16.02
CA VAL A 254 -14.52 -13.08 -15.52
C VAL A 254 -15.59 -14.07 -16.01
N GLY A 255 -15.21 -15.00 -16.87
CA GLY A 255 -16.09 -16.02 -17.41
C GLY A 255 -16.64 -16.95 -16.34
N GLU A 256 -17.93 -17.26 -16.42
CA GLU A 256 -18.58 -18.27 -15.59
C GLU A 256 -17.94 -19.66 -15.84
N GLY A 257 -17.56 -20.38 -14.78
CA GLY A 257 -16.89 -21.68 -14.86
C GLY A 257 -15.51 -21.68 -14.19
N GLU A 258 -14.45 -21.85 -14.97
CA GLU A 258 -13.07 -21.91 -14.45
C GLU A 258 -12.51 -20.56 -13.95
N GLY A 259 -13.28 -19.47 -14.07
CA GLY A 259 -12.91 -18.16 -13.53
C GLY A 259 -11.83 -17.44 -14.34
N TRP A 260 -11.79 -17.66 -15.66
CA TRP A 260 -10.85 -16.98 -16.55
C TRP A 260 -11.28 -15.53 -16.76
N LEU A 261 -10.32 -14.60 -16.74
CA LEU A 261 -10.54 -13.25 -17.22
C LEU A 261 -10.47 -13.27 -18.75
N VAL A 262 -11.53 -12.83 -19.42
CA VAL A 262 -11.67 -12.93 -20.87
C VAL A 262 -11.92 -11.55 -21.47
N THR A 263 -11.18 -11.20 -22.52
CA THR A 263 -11.36 -9.95 -23.26
C THR A 263 -11.49 -10.18 -24.76
N ARG A 264 -12.37 -9.41 -25.41
CA ARG A 264 -12.57 -9.47 -26.86
C ARG A 264 -11.40 -8.81 -27.58
N VAL A 265 -10.83 -9.53 -28.55
CA VAL A 265 -9.88 -8.97 -29.52
C VAL A 265 -10.61 -8.70 -30.83
N ALA A 266 -10.61 -7.43 -31.25
CA ALA A 266 -11.26 -6.98 -32.46
C ALA A 266 -10.26 -6.36 -33.44
N VAL A 267 -10.47 -6.60 -34.73
CA VAL A 267 -9.68 -5.99 -35.81
C VAL A 267 -10.63 -5.15 -36.64
N ARG A 268 -10.38 -3.84 -36.72
CA ARG A 268 -11.25 -2.87 -37.44
C ARG A 268 -12.72 -2.91 -36.99
N GLY A 269 -12.96 -3.15 -35.69
CA GLY A 269 -14.30 -3.22 -35.11
C GLY A 269 -14.97 -4.60 -35.22
N GLU A 270 -14.44 -5.50 -36.05
CA GLU A 270 -14.97 -6.86 -36.20
C GLU A 270 -14.37 -7.80 -35.15
N PRO A 271 -15.16 -8.72 -34.57
CA PRO A 271 -14.65 -9.72 -33.64
C PRO A 271 -13.66 -10.61 -34.40
N TRP A 272 -12.45 -10.75 -33.85
CA TRP A 272 -11.41 -11.59 -34.45
C TRP A 272 -11.10 -12.79 -33.54
N GLY A 273 -11.14 -12.57 -32.23
CA GLY A 273 -10.81 -13.58 -31.25
C GLY A 273 -11.01 -13.07 -29.84
N ARG A 274 -10.39 -13.75 -28.88
CA ARG A 274 -10.36 -13.33 -27.48
C ARG A 274 -9.08 -13.78 -26.79
N LEU A 275 -8.76 -13.05 -25.73
CA LEU A 275 -7.59 -13.24 -24.89
C LEU A 275 -8.03 -13.51 -23.45
#